data_AF-A0A1V5FQ39-F1
#
_entry.id   AF-A0A1V5FQ39-F1
#
_cell.length_a   1.000
_cell.length_b   1.000
_cell.length_c   1.000
_cell.angle_alpha   90.00
_cell.angle_beta   90.00
_cell.angle_gamma   90.00
#
_symmetry.space_group_name_H-M   'P 1'
#
loop_
_entity.id
_entity.type
_entity.pdbx_description
1 polymer ?
#
loop_
_entity_poly.entity_id
_entity_poly.type
_entity_poly.pdbx_seq_one_letter_code
_entity_poly.pdbx_strand_id
1 'polypeptide(L)'
;MEETAVALDALNDWPGDRAAAEAAGRAAEHLARRILAGDLERPAPIGLYFSVLWYSERIYPMAWTVSALGRWLRQADEDKPSGA
;
A
#
# COMPACT_ATOMS: atom_id res chain seq x y z
N MET A 1 2.37 -3.72 7.71
CA MET A 1 1.37 -2.97 6.92
C MET A 1 2.09 -1.98 6.03
N GLU A 2 2.94 -1.18 6.66
CA GLU A 2 3.79 -0.12 6.17
C GLU A 2 4.64 -0.54 4.97
N GLU A 3 5.42 -1.61 5.09
CA GLU A 3 6.29 -2.08 3.99
C GLU A 3 5.46 -2.48 2.77
N THR A 4 4.34 -3.17 2.97
CA THR A 4 3.41 -3.55 1.91
C THR A 4 2.75 -2.31 1.28
N ALA A 5 2.42 -1.30 2.08
CA ALA A 5 1.85 -0.05 1.58
C ALA A 5 2.87 0.71 0.72
N VAL A 6 4.12 0.81 1.16
CA VAL A 6 5.21 1.43 0.37
C VAL A 6 5.49 0.62 -0.91
N ALA A 7 5.49 -0.71 -0.83
CA ALA A 7 5.66 -1.56 -2.00
C ALA A 7 4.50 -1.40 -3.01
N LEU A 8 3.25 -1.35 -2.53
CA LEU A 8 2.09 -1.06 -3.38
C LEU A 8 2.22 0.31 -4.04
N ASP A 9 2.63 1.32 -3.29
CA ASP A 9 2.82 2.68 -3.80
C ASP A 9 3.83 2.73 -4.95
N ALA A 10 4.93 1.99 -4.84
CA ALA A 10 5.94 1.85 -5.90
C ALA A 10 5.43 1.03 -7.09
N LEU A 11 4.67 -0.04 -6.86
CA LEU A 11 4.08 -0.85 -7.94
C LEU A 11 3.08 -0.03 -8.79
N ASN A 12 2.39 0.93 -8.17
CA ASN A 12 1.50 1.85 -8.88
C ASN A 12 2.26 2.77 -9.88
N ASP A 13 3.59 2.86 -9.84
CA ASP A 13 4.38 3.64 -10.82
C ASP A 13 4.62 2.89 -12.14
N TRP A 14 4.16 1.64 -12.26
CA TRP A 14 4.38 0.78 -13.44
C TRP A 14 3.06 0.37 -14.11
N PRO A 15 2.21 1.32 -14.52
CA PRO A 15 0.97 0.99 -15.23
C PRO A 15 1.31 0.29 -16.56
N GLY A 16 0.64 -0.82 -16.83
CA GLY A 16 0.85 -1.64 -18.03
C GLY A 16 1.84 -2.80 -17.88
N ASP A 17 2.62 -2.86 -16.80
CA ASP A 17 3.35 -4.09 -16.46
C ASP A 17 2.39 -5.08 -15.77
N ARG A 18 2.15 -6.22 -16.43
CA ARG A 18 1.21 -7.24 -15.94
C ARG A 18 1.63 -7.81 -14.60
N ALA A 19 2.92 -8.06 -14.39
CA ALA A 19 3.41 -8.63 -13.14
C ALA A 19 3.28 -7.62 -11.99
N ALA A 20 3.54 -6.33 -12.27
CA ALA A 20 3.33 -5.24 -11.32
C ALA A 20 1.85 -5.10 -10.95
N ALA A 21 0.95 -5.12 -11.94
CA ALA A 21 -0.50 -5.04 -11.71
C ALA A 21 -1.03 -6.23 -10.87
N GLU A 22 -0.60 -7.45 -11.18
CA GLU A 22 -0.96 -8.63 -10.39
C GLU A 22 -0.42 -8.56 -8.95
N ALA A 23 0.81 -8.07 -8.77
CA ALA A 23 1.39 -7.85 -7.44
C ALA A 23 0.67 -6.74 -6.66
N ALA A 24 0.31 -5.64 -7.33
CA ALA A 24 -0.43 -4.52 -6.74
C ALA A 24 -1.81 -4.98 -6.25
N GLY A 25 -2.53 -5.77 -7.05
CA GLY A 25 -3.82 -6.35 -6.64
C GLY A 25 -3.71 -7.22 -5.39
N ARG A 26 -2.70 -8.10 -5.32
CA ARG A 26 -2.45 -8.93 -4.12
C ARG A 26 -2.07 -8.08 -2.90
N ALA A 27 -1.29 -7.03 -3.10
CA ALA A 27 -0.90 -6.11 -2.03
C ALA A 27 -2.11 -5.32 -1.50
N ALA A 28 -2.98 -4.81 -2.38
CA ALA A 28 -4.21 -4.13 -2.02
C ALA A 28 -5.16 -5.05 -1.22
N GLU A 29 -5.35 -6.29 -1.67
CA GLU A 29 -6.16 -7.28 -0.95
C GLU A 29 -5.56 -7.61 0.43
N HIS A 30 -4.24 -7.78 0.51
CA HIS A 30 -3.55 -8.03 1.77
C HIS A 30 -3.74 -6.87 2.77
N LEU A 31 -3.56 -5.63 2.32
CA LEU A 31 -3.77 -4.43 3.14
C LEU A 31 -5.21 -4.32 3.60
N ALA A 32 -6.19 -4.53 2.72
CA ALA A 32 -7.62 -4.50 3.09
C ALA A 32 -7.95 -5.51 4.20
N ARG A 33 -7.48 -6.76 4.07
CA ARG A 33 -7.69 -7.79 5.11
C ARG A 33 -7.09 -7.41 6.44
N ARG A 34 -5.88 -6.87 6.44
CA ARG A 34 -5.17 -6.44 7.67
C ARG A 34 -5.84 -5.24 8.33
N ILE A 35 -6.34 -4.28 7.55
CA ILE A 35 -7.14 -3.14 8.06
C ILE A 35 -8.37 -3.66 8.79
N LEU A 36 -9.12 -4.56 8.16
CA LEU A 36 -10.33 -5.16 8.75
C LEU A 36 -10.02 -5.98 10.01
N ALA A 37 -8.80 -6.50 10.15
CA ALA A 37 -8.32 -7.17 11.35
C ALA A 37 -7.86 -6.20 12.48
N GLY A 38 -7.92 -4.88 12.26
CA GLY A 38 -7.54 -3.86 13.24
C GLY A 38 -6.04 -3.52 13.27
N ASP A 39 -5.26 -3.95 12.27
CA ASP A 39 -3.81 -3.77 12.28
C ASP A 39 -3.34 -2.33 11.97
N LEU A 40 -4.26 -1.39 11.65
CA LEU A 40 -3.92 0.04 11.52
C LEU A 40 -3.44 0.65 12.84
N GLU A 41 -3.87 0.10 13.97
CA GLU A 41 -3.47 0.57 15.30
C GLU A 41 -2.17 -0.08 15.81
N ARG A 42 -1.52 -0.91 14.98
CA ARG A 42 -0.35 -1.72 15.35
C ARG A 42 0.85 -1.36 14.46
N PRO A 43 1.51 -0.22 14.72
CA PRO A 43 2.62 0.23 13.90
C PRO A 43 3.82 -0.73 14.00
N ALA A 44 4.39 -1.06 12.84
CA ALA A 44 5.63 -1.82 12.74
C ALA A 44 6.84 -0.87 12.61
N PRO A 45 8.00 -1.23 13.18
CA PRO A 45 9.23 -0.49 12.94
C PRO A 45 9.64 -0.64 11.47
N ILE A 46 9.90 0.49 10.82
CA ILE A 46 10.22 0.56 9.38
C ILE A 46 11.17 1.72 9.05
N GLY A 47 11.29 2.71 9.93
CA GLY A 47 12.33 3.72 9.85
C GLY A 47 13.59 3.24 10.57
N LEU A 48 14.68 3.06 9.83
CA LEU A 48 16.01 2.88 10.44
C LEU A 48 16.65 4.26 10.65
N TYR A 49 16.52 4.81 11.85
CA TYR A 49 17.10 6.08 12.22
C TYR A 49 18.58 5.90 12.61
N PHE A 50 19.47 6.71 12.03
CA PHE A 50 20.93 6.65 12.23
C PHE A 50 21.57 5.26 12.06
N SER A 51 21.02 4.38 11.23
CA SER A 51 21.50 3.00 11.03
C SER A 51 21.54 2.11 12.29
N VAL A 52 20.97 2.57 13.42
CA VAL A 52 21.08 1.89 14.72
C VAL A 52 19.78 1.86 15.53
N LEU A 53 18.73 2.60 15.15
CA LEU A 53 17.49 2.66 15.90
C LEU A 53 16.28 2.42 14.99
N TRP A 54 15.53 1.35 15.28
CA TRP A 54 14.25 1.11 14.64
C TRP A 54 13.18 2.02 15.24
N TYR A 55 12.50 2.75 14.38
CA TYR A 55 11.46 3.72 14.73
C TYR A 55 10.15 3.39 14.03
N SER A 56 9.05 3.57 14.75
CA SER A 56 7.68 3.36 14.30
C SER A 56 6.82 4.51 14.78
N GLU A 57 6.02 5.09 13.89
CA GLU A 57 5.02 6.08 14.26
C GLU A 57 3.62 5.56 14.02
N ARG A 58 2.70 5.91 14.92
CA ARG A 58 1.28 5.51 14.82
C ARG A 58 0.65 5.97 13.51
N ILE A 59 1.13 7.08 12.94
CA ILE A 59 0.59 7.64 11.70
C ILE A 59 1.00 6.87 10.44
N TYR A 60 2.14 6.16 10.47
CA TYR A 60 2.71 5.50 9.29
C TYR A 60 1.79 4.46 8.65
N PRO A 61 1.24 3.47 9.38
CA PRO A 61 0.31 2.50 8.78
C PRO A 61 -0.92 3.19 8.17
N MET A 62 -1.42 4.27 8.76
CA MET A 62 -2.57 5.00 8.21
C MET A 62 -2.19 5.78 6.94
N ALA A 63 -1.20 6.67 7.03
CA ALA A 63 -0.83 7.57 5.94
C ALA A 63 -0.39 6.81 4.69
N TRP A 64 0.48 5.81 4.84
CA TRP A 64 0.99 5.07 3.68
C TRP A 64 -0.06 4.14 3.08
N THR A 65 -0.87 3.47 3.90
CA THR A 65 -1.93 2.60 3.38
C THR A 65 -3.00 3.39 2.65
N VAL A 66 -3.41 4.56 3.16
CA VAL A 66 -4.36 5.45 2.49
C VAL A 66 -3.79 5.98 1.17
N SER A 67 -2.53 6.42 1.17
CA SER A 67 -1.87 6.88 -0.06
C SER A 67 -1.85 5.79 -1.14
N ALA A 68 -1.35 4.60 -0.78
CA ALA A 68 -1.13 3.50 -1.70
C ALA A 68 -2.44 2.94 -2.27
N LEU A 69 -3.43 2.68 -1.41
CA LEU A 69 -4.75 2.21 -1.85
C LEU A 69 -5.50 3.27 -2.67
N GLY A 70 -5.40 4.55 -2.28
CA GLY A 70 -6.03 5.64 -3.02
C GLY A 70 -5.49 5.77 -4.45
N ARG A 71 -4.18 5.60 -4.65
CA ARG A 71 -3.58 5.57 -5.99
C ARG A 71 -4.00 4.33 -6.79
N TRP A 72 -3.95 3.17 -6.17
CA TRP A 72 -4.36 1.91 -6.80
C TRP A 72 -5.82 1.94 -7.27
N LEU A 73 -6.74 2.46 -6.44
CA LEU A 73 -8.16 2.60 -6.80
C LEU A 73 -8.40 3.52 -8.00
N ARG A 74 -7.66 4.64 -8.09
CA ARG A 74 -7.77 5.55 -9.24
C ARG A 74 -7.35 4.88 -10.55
N GLN A 75 -6.27 4.12 -10.52
CA GLN A 75 -5.81 3.37 -11.70
C GLN A 75 -6.82 2.29 -12.11
N ALA A 76 -7.37 1.57 -11.14
CA ALA A 76 -8.41 0.57 -11.40
C ALA A 76 -9.70 1.18 -12.01
N ASP A 77 -10.03 2.44 -11.68
CA ASP A 77 -11.14 3.16 -12.28
C ASP A 77 -10.80 3.69 -13.69
N GLU A 78 -9.56 4.13 -13.94
CA GLU A 78 -9.09 4.53 -15.28
C GLU A 78 -9.05 3.34 -16.26
N ASP A 79 -8.75 2.13 -15.77
CA ASP A 79 -8.72 0.90 -16.57
C ASP A 79 -10.13 0.33 -16.89
N LYS A 80 -11.20 0.82 -16.24
CA LYS A 80 -12.56 0.41 -16.59
C LYS A 80 -12.93 0.96 -17.98
N PRO A 81 -13.42 0.14 -18.91
CA PRO A 81 -13.88 0.64 -20.20
C PRO A 81 -15.00 1.65 -19.97
N SER A 82 -14.84 2.86 -20.51
CA SER A 82 -15.83 3.92 -20.45
C SER A 82 -17.08 3.52 -21.25
N GLY A 83 -18.03 2.89 -20.58
CA GLY A 83 -19.36 2.57 -21.11
C GLY A 83 -19.74 1.10 -20.93
N ALA A 84 -20.51 0.83 -19.88
CA ALA A 84 -21.45 -0.28 -19.78
C ALA A 84 -22.79 0.28 -19.30
#